data_AF-K9E4J0-F1
#
_entry.id   AF-K9E4J0-F1
#
_cell.length_a   1.000
_cell.length_b   1.000
_cell.length_c   1.000
_cell.angle_alpha   90.00
_cell.angle_beta   90.00
_cell.angle_gamma   90.00
#
_symmetry.space_group_name_H-M   'P 1'
#
loop_
_entity.id
_entity.type
_entity.pdbx_description
1 polymer ?
#
loop_
_entity_poly.entity_id
_entity_poly.type
_entity_poly.pdbx_seq_one_letter_code
_entity_poly.pdbx_strand_id
1 'polypeptide(L)'
;MAKSYGFKSAFGGCYKESSECIFVLQLQKSNFGDYYELNIKTYIQGTFGKKYAPDKDTIKKYMGNVFDRQPKEYCSLFNFDTTMSDEDRMQTLKKFFDDFVIPYEEKALSVSGVRELADEGRIFLISTVKDELDRLYPVG
;
A
#
# COMPACT_ATOMS: atom_id res chain seq x y z
N MET A 1 8.31 4.83 -12.25
CA MET A 1 7.24 5.64 -11.64
C MET A 1 7.46 5.86 -10.15
N ALA A 2 7.27 4.89 -9.26
CA ALA A 2 7.31 5.10 -7.80
C ALA A 2 8.47 5.99 -7.26
N LYS A 3 9.69 5.81 -7.79
CA LYS A 3 10.86 6.63 -7.43
C LYS A 3 10.67 8.13 -7.68
N SER A 4 9.97 8.55 -8.74
CA SER A 4 9.70 9.98 -9.01
C SER A 4 8.76 10.62 -8.00
N TYR A 5 8.02 9.80 -7.25
CA TYR A 5 7.14 10.22 -6.16
C TYR A 5 7.78 10.03 -4.77
N GLY A 6 9.10 9.81 -4.71
CA GLY A 6 9.85 9.71 -3.46
C GLY A 6 9.80 8.33 -2.78
N PHE A 7 9.29 7.29 -3.44
CA PHE A 7 9.39 5.93 -2.91
C PHE A 7 10.83 5.41 -2.96
N LYS A 8 11.24 4.73 -1.89
CA LYS A 8 12.46 3.92 -1.85
C LYS A 8 12.16 2.53 -2.41
N SER A 9 13.18 1.82 -2.88
CA SER A 9 13.04 0.43 -3.34
C SER A 9 13.86 -0.52 -2.47
N ALA A 10 13.27 -1.64 -2.08
CA ALA A 10 13.94 -2.70 -1.34
C ALA A 10 13.27 -4.05 -1.66
N PHE A 11 14.04 -5.14 -1.73
CA PHE A 11 13.54 -6.51 -1.88
C PHE A 11 12.45 -6.70 -2.97
N GLY A 12 12.52 -5.96 -4.08
CA GLY A 12 11.55 -6.04 -5.19
C GLY A 12 10.17 -5.43 -4.87
N GLY A 13 10.08 -4.56 -3.87
CA GLY A 13 8.94 -3.68 -3.62
C GLY A 13 9.40 -2.21 -3.53
N CYS A 14 8.43 -1.31 -3.45
CA CYS A 14 8.64 0.11 -3.20
C CYS A 14 7.98 0.50 -1.89
N TYR A 15 8.56 1.42 -1.14
CA TYR A 15 8.00 1.84 0.14
C TYR A 15 8.30 3.30 0.47
N LYS A 16 7.50 3.83 1.38
CA LYS A 16 7.77 5.04 2.17
C LYS A 16 7.51 4.72 3.64
N GLU A 17 8.09 5.51 4.53
CA GLU A 17 7.98 5.30 5.96
C GLU A 17 7.95 6.63 6.71
N SER A 18 7.29 6.61 7.86
CA SER A 18 7.33 7.64 8.89
C SER A 18 7.79 7.01 10.21
N SER A 19 7.78 7.78 11.29
CA SER A 19 7.98 7.23 12.64
C SER A 19 6.86 6.27 13.08
N GLU A 20 5.69 6.33 12.43
CA GLU A 20 4.49 5.59 12.83
C GLU A 20 4.17 4.42 11.88
N CYS A 21 4.45 4.55 10.60
CA CYS A 21 3.99 3.61 9.59
C CYS A 21 5.04 3.32 8.51
N ILE A 22 4.95 2.14 7.89
CA ILE A 22 5.63 1.80 6.63
C ILE A 22 4.56 1.46 5.61
N PHE A 23 4.50 2.22 4.52
CA PHE A 23 3.60 2.00 3.40
C PHE A 23 4.36 1.31 2.26
N VAL A 24 3.86 0.17 1.78
CA VAL A 24 4.53 -0.70 0.81
C VAL A 24 3.65 -0.96 -0.40
N LEU A 25 4.26 -0.82 -1.58
CA LEU A 25 3.76 -1.24 -2.88
C LEU A 25 4.57 -2.46 -3.34
N GLN A 26 3.91 -3.60 -3.53
CA GLN A 26 4.56 -4.83 -4.00
C GLN A 26 3.78 -5.46 -5.14
N LEU A 27 4.42 -5.61 -6.30
CA LEU A 27 3.88 -6.42 -7.39
C LEU A 27 4.02 -7.91 -7.08
N GLN A 28 2.93 -8.63 -7.22
CA GLN A 28 2.86 -10.09 -7.11
C GLN A 28 2.43 -10.66 -8.46
N LYS A 29 3.29 -11.48 -9.07
CA LYS A 29 2.97 -12.17 -10.32
C LYS A 29 1.83 -13.17 -10.11
N SER A 30 0.85 -13.18 -10.99
CA SER A 30 -0.20 -14.21 -10.99
C SER A 30 0.31 -15.54 -11.54
N ASN A 31 -0.24 -16.63 -11.03
CA ASN A 31 -0.02 -17.99 -11.55
C ASN A 31 -1.04 -18.38 -12.64
N PHE A 32 -2.04 -17.55 -12.91
CA PHE A 32 -3.19 -17.89 -13.77
C PHE A 32 -3.24 -17.13 -15.11
N GLY A 33 -2.35 -16.17 -15.32
CA GLY A 33 -2.32 -15.36 -16.54
C GLY A 33 -1.12 -14.40 -16.59
N ASP A 34 -0.96 -13.65 -17.68
CA ASP A 34 0.09 -12.66 -17.79
C ASP A 34 -0.30 -11.33 -17.12
N TYR A 35 -0.49 -11.37 -15.79
CA TYR A 35 -0.77 -10.16 -15.03
C TYR A 35 -0.08 -10.17 -13.67
N TYR A 36 -0.08 -8.99 -13.05
CA TYR A 36 0.38 -8.78 -11.69
C TYR A 36 -0.76 -8.20 -10.85
N GLU A 37 -0.69 -8.49 -9.57
CA GLU A 37 -1.51 -7.86 -8.54
C GLU A 37 -0.63 -6.89 -7.77
N LEU A 38 -1.13 -5.69 -7.51
CA LEU A 38 -0.43 -4.73 -6.66
C LEU A 38 -0.95 -4.90 -5.23
N ASN A 39 -0.12 -5.50 -4.38
CA ASN A 39 -0.37 -5.54 -2.95
C ASN A 39 0.03 -4.20 -2.33
N ILE A 40 -0.93 -3.52 -1.69
CA ILE A 40 -0.74 -2.27 -0.96
C ILE A 40 -0.84 -2.60 0.53
N LYS A 41 0.21 -2.30 1.28
CA LYS A 41 0.34 -2.72 2.67
C LYS A 41 0.75 -1.55 3.54
N THR A 42 0.08 -1.40 4.68
CA THR A 42 0.51 -0.48 5.74
C THR A 42 0.89 -1.30 6.96
N TYR A 43 2.10 -1.09 7.45
CA TYR A 43 2.58 -1.63 8.72
C TYR A 43 2.65 -0.51 9.73
N ILE A 44 2.06 -0.70 10.91
CA ILE A 44 1.92 0.33 11.92
C ILE A 44 2.79 -0.05 13.11
N GLN A 45 3.68 0.84 13.51
CA GLN A 45 4.68 0.59 14.55
C GLN A 45 4.01 0.25 15.88
N GLY A 46 4.64 -0.65 16.64
CA GLY A 46 4.17 -1.08 17.95
C GLY A 46 3.02 -2.10 17.92
N THR A 47 2.27 -2.21 16.81
CA THR A 47 1.15 -3.16 16.72
C THR A 47 1.63 -4.60 16.94
N PHE A 48 0.95 -5.31 17.83
CA PHE A 48 1.32 -6.66 18.27
C PHE A 48 2.74 -6.75 18.84
N GLY A 49 3.23 -5.67 19.45
CA GLY A 49 4.58 -5.58 20.03
C GLY A 49 5.70 -5.56 18.99
N LYS A 50 5.39 -5.27 17.71
CA LYS A 50 6.38 -5.32 16.63
C LYS A 50 6.97 -3.95 16.33
N LYS A 51 8.27 -3.94 16.07
CA LYS A 51 8.96 -2.83 15.40
C LYS A 51 9.23 -3.24 13.96
N TYR A 52 8.58 -2.58 13.02
CA TYR A 52 8.74 -2.87 11.60
C TYR A 52 9.92 -2.07 11.04
N ALA A 53 10.61 -2.68 10.08
CA ALA A 53 11.67 -2.07 9.28
C ALA A 53 11.44 -2.47 7.82
N PRO A 54 11.94 -1.73 6.81
CA PRO A 54 11.78 -2.08 5.40
C PRO A 54 12.69 -3.25 4.97
N ASP A 55 12.63 -4.36 5.71
CA ASP A 55 13.35 -5.60 5.48
C ASP A 55 12.61 -6.54 4.52
N LYS A 56 13.22 -7.69 4.23
CA LYS A 56 12.65 -8.69 3.32
C LYS A 56 11.27 -9.14 3.79
N ASP A 57 11.07 -9.32 5.08
CA ASP A 57 9.81 -9.85 5.62
C ASP A 57 8.70 -8.80 5.47
N THR A 58 8.95 -7.56 5.89
CA THR A 58 7.98 -6.46 5.75
C THR A 58 7.62 -6.20 4.29
N ILE A 59 8.60 -6.23 3.39
CA ILE A 59 8.34 -5.98 1.97
C ILE A 59 7.65 -7.17 1.29
N LYS A 60 8.09 -8.42 1.51
CA LYS A 60 7.62 -9.59 0.75
C LYS A 60 6.42 -10.31 1.35
N LYS A 61 6.14 -10.12 2.65
CA LYS A 61 5.01 -10.80 3.31
C LYS A 61 3.70 -10.44 2.62
N TYR A 62 2.79 -11.43 2.60
CA TYR A 62 1.52 -11.32 1.89
C TYR A 62 0.63 -10.20 2.45
N MET A 63 0.56 -10.03 3.77
CA MET A 63 -0.31 -9.03 4.43
C MET A 63 0.45 -8.11 5.37
N GLY A 64 0.04 -6.84 5.38
CA GLY A 64 0.38 -5.85 6.41
C GLY A 64 -0.65 -5.81 7.54
N ASN A 65 -0.57 -4.79 8.40
CA ASN A 65 -1.63 -4.51 9.37
C ASN A 65 -2.90 -4.03 8.66
N VAL A 66 -2.72 -3.23 7.61
CA VAL A 66 -3.74 -2.91 6.60
C VAL A 66 -3.27 -3.52 5.28
N PHE A 67 -4.21 -4.09 4.52
CA PHE A 67 -3.94 -4.69 3.23
C PHE A 67 -5.05 -4.33 2.24
N ASP A 68 -4.64 -3.81 1.10
CA ASP A 68 -5.51 -3.50 -0.04
C ASP A 68 -4.85 -3.93 -1.35
N ARG A 69 -5.64 -3.85 -2.43
CA ARG A 69 -5.15 -3.96 -3.80
C ARG A 69 -5.43 -2.69 -4.58
N GLN A 70 -4.87 -2.60 -5.78
CA GLN A 70 -5.24 -1.56 -6.72
C GLN A 70 -6.77 -1.53 -6.93
N PRO A 71 -7.39 -0.34 -7.05
CA PRO A 71 -8.79 -0.22 -7.41
C PRO A 71 -9.09 -0.87 -8.77
N LYS A 72 -10.33 -1.31 -8.96
CA LYS A 72 -10.74 -2.10 -10.14
C LYS A 72 -10.52 -1.35 -11.45
N GLU A 73 -10.69 -0.03 -11.45
CA GLU A 73 -10.45 0.85 -12.58
C GLU A 73 -8.98 0.86 -13.05
N TYR A 74 -8.04 0.44 -12.20
CA TYR A 74 -6.62 0.33 -12.52
C TYR A 74 -6.15 -1.12 -12.73
N CYS A 75 -7.03 -2.12 -12.77
CA CYS A 75 -6.62 -3.52 -12.97
C CYS A 75 -5.92 -3.75 -14.33
N SER A 76 -6.36 -3.07 -15.39
CA SER A 76 -5.75 -3.18 -16.74
C SER A 76 -4.29 -2.71 -16.78
N LEU A 77 -3.90 -1.82 -15.87
CA LEU A 77 -2.54 -1.30 -15.76
C LEU A 77 -1.51 -2.41 -15.47
N PHE A 78 -1.94 -3.47 -14.79
CA PHE A 78 -1.09 -4.59 -14.41
C PHE A 78 -1.44 -5.88 -15.15
N ASN A 79 -2.38 -5.81 -16.10
CA ASN A 79 -2.76 -6.91 -16.96
C ASN A 79 -2.07 -6.78 -18.34
N PHE A 80 -1.24 -7.76 -18.67
CA PHE A 80 -0.53 -7.86 -19.95
C PHE A 80 -1.23 -8.80 -20.94
N ASP A 81 -2.24 -9.56 -20.48
CA ASP A 81 -3.15 -10.26 -21.39
C ASP A 81 -4.09 -9.28 -22.13
N THR A 82 -4.24 -8.05 -21.61
CA THR A 82 -4.98 -6.97 -22.27
C THR A 82 -4.06 -6.08 -23.11
N THR A 83 -4.44 -5.84 -24.37
CA THR A 83 -3.70 -4.94 -25.26
C THR A 83 -3.84 -3.49 -24.78
N MET A 84 -2.70 -2.85 -24.51
CA MET A 84 -2.57 -1.45 -24.14
C MET A 84 -1.20 -0.99 -24.63
N SER A 85 -1.12 0.18 -25.27
CA SER A 85 0.16 0.72 -25.71
C SER A 85 1.02 1.12 -24.51
N ASP A 86 2.35 1.14 -24.67
CA ASP A 86 3.24 1.59 -23.61
C ASP A 86 2.98 3.05 -23.21
N GLU A 87 2.58 3.90 -24.18
CA GLU A 87 2.24 5.29 -23.93
C GLU A 87 0.98 5.42 -23.06
N ASP A 88 -0.10 4.72 -23.43
CA ASP A 88 -1.34 4.69 -22.64
C ASP A 88 -1.09 4.12 -21.24
N ARG A 89 -0.26 3.08 -21.15
CA ARG A 89 0.12 2.46 -19.88
C ARG A 89 0.88 3.43 -19.00
N MET A 90 1.81 4.19 -19.56
CA MET A 90 2.58 5.20 -18.83
C MET A 90 1.70 6.37 -18.34
N GLN A 91 0.76 6.85 -19.17
CA GLN A 91 -0.19 7.88 -18.77
C GLN A 91 -1.14 7.39 -17.67
N THR A 92 -1.66 6.17 -17.82
CA THR A 92 -2.52 5.53 -16.81
C THR A 92 -1.76 5.28 -15.51
N LEU A 93 -0.50 4.86 -15.58
CA LEU A 93 0.37 4.68 -14.41
C LEU A 93 0.59 6.01 -13.68
N LYS A 94 0.79 7.11 -14.41
CA LYS A 94 0.92 8.44 -13.79
C LYS A 94 -0.38 8.84 -13.09
N LYS A 95 -1.52 8.69 -13.77
CA LYS A 95 -2.85 8.97 -13.20
C LYS A 95 -3.12 8.11 -11.96
N PHE A 96 -2.75 6.84 -11.97
CA PHE A 96 -2.87 5.94 -10.81
C PHE A 96 -2.07 6.45 -9.61
N PHE A 97 -0.85 6.96 -9.83
CA PHE A 97 -0.07 7.54 -8.75
C PHE A 97 -0.70 8.83 -8.22
N ASP A 98 -1.00 9.77 -9.11
CA ASP A 98 -1.53 11.09 -8.74
C ASP A 98 -2.89 11.01 -8.04
N ASP A 99 -3.82 10.20 -8.57
CA ASP A 99 -5.21 10.21 -8.12
C ASP A 99 -5.45 9.24 -6.95
N PHE A 100 -4.63 8.19 -6.81
CA PHE A 100 -4.88 7.13 -5.83
C PHE A 100 -3.69 6.87 -4.90
N VAL A 101 -2.51 6.51 -5.43
CA VAL A 101 -1.40 6.06 -4.57
C VAL A 101 -0.95 7.15 -3.63
N ILE A 102 -0.76 8.38 -4.12
CA ILE A 102 -0.23 9.48 -3.30
C ILE A 102 -1.24 9.94 -2.25
N PRO A 103 -2.50 10.24 -2.59
CA PRO A 103 -3.49 10.61 -1.57
C PRO A 103 -3.72 9.51 -0.52
N TYR A 104 -3.65 8.24 -0.90
CA TYR A 104 -3.72 7.13 0.06
C TYR A 104 -2.48 7.14 0.96
N GLU A 105 -1.29 7.11 0.36
CA GLU A 105 -0.02 6.95 1.06
C GLU A 105 0.23 8.07 2.08
N GLU A 106 -0.07 9.32 1.72
CA GLU A 106 0.09 10.47 2.63
C GLU A 106 -0.72 10.31 3.92
N LYS A 107 -1.97 9.82 3.83
CA LYS A 107 -2.77 9.49 5.02
C LYS A 107 -2.24 8.25 5.74
N ALA A 108 -1.91 7.20 5.00
CA ALA A 108 -1.50 5.91 5.55
C ALA A 108 -0.12 5.93 6.23
N LEU A 109 0.66 7.01 6.08
CA LEU A 109 1.89 7.25 6.83
C LEU A 109 1.68 7.74 8.27
N SER A 110 0.44 7.87 8.76
CA SER A 110 0.14 8.22 10.16
C SER A 110 -0.99 7.36 10.70
N VAL A 111 -1.03 7.17 12.03
CA VAL A 111 -2.11 6.42 12.68
C VAL A 111 -3.44 7.18 12.58
N SER A 112 -3.42 8.51 12.71
CA SER A 112 -4.61 9.34 12.53
C SER A 112 -5.14 9.23 11.10
N GLY A 113 -4.28 9.28 10.09
CA GLY A 113 -4.69 9.13 8.69
C GLY A 113 -5.16 7.71 8.35
N VAL A 114 -4.60 6.67 8.97
CA VAL A 114 -5.16 5.31 8.87
C VAL A 114 -6.58 5.24 9.45
N ARG A 115 -6.84 5.88 10.60
CA ARG A 115 -8.20 5.96 11.17
C ARG A 115 -9.14 6.71 10.23
N GLU A 116 -8.71 7.85 9.71
CA GLU A 116 -9.49 8.65 8.75
C GLU A 116 -9.85 7.83 7.50
N LEU A 117 -8.89 7.12 6.92
CA LEU A 117 -9.14 6.22 5.78
C LEU A 117 -10.18 5.13 6.11
N ALA A 118 -10.17 4.61 7.35
CA ALA A 118 -11.12 3.61 7.80
C ALA A 118 -12.52 4.21 8.01
N ASP A 119 -12.60 5.40 8.59
CA ASP A 119 -13.86 6.13 8.82
C ASP A 119 -14.51 6.55 7.48
N GLU A 120 -13.70 6.89 6.48
CA GLU A 120 -14.13 7.13 5.09
C GLU A 120 -14.53 5.84 4.33
N GLY A 121 -14.31 4.66 4.93
CA GLY A 121 -14.55 3.36 4.28
C GLY A 121 -13.60 3.06 3.11
N ARG A 122 -12.47 3.76 3.01
CA ARG A 122 -11.47 3.57 1.93
C ARG A 122 -10.54 2.40 2.20
N ILE A 123 -10.41 1.99 3.45
CA ILE A 123 -9.65 0.81 3.88
C ILE A 123 -10.51 -0.04 4.81
N PHE A 124 -10.22 -1.34 4.84
CA PHE A 124 -10.79 -2.22 5.86
C PHE A 124 -9.82 -2.41 7.01
N LEU A 125 -10.13 -1.80 8.16
CA LEU A 125 -9.36 -1.97 9.39
C LEU A 125 -9.98 -3.07 10.26
N ILE A 126 -9.30 -4.21 10.37
CA ILE A 126 -9.77 -5.32 11.21
C ILE A 126 -9.82 -4.90 12.69
N SER A 127 -10.82 -5.43 13.43
CA SER A 127 -11.07 -5.05 14.82
C SER A 127 -9.83 -5.16 15.71
N THR A 128 -9.07 -6.26 15.60
CA THR A 128 -7.87 -6.47 16.41
C THR A 128 -6.76 -5.44 16.12
N VAL A 129 -6.66 -4.95 14.88
CA VAL A 129 -5.72 -3.86 14.58
C VAL A 129 -6.25 -2.56 15.17
N LYS A 130 -7.55 -2.28 15.05
CA LYS A 130 -8.18 -1.12 15.69
C LYS A 130 -7.92 -1.09 17.21
N ASP A 131 -8.12 -2.22 17.89
CA ASP A 131 -7.86 -2.35 19.33
C ASP A 131 -6.39 -2.04 19.68
N GLU A 132 -5.45 -2.52 18.86
CA GLU A 132 -4.03 -2.19 19.02
C GLU A 132 -3.75 -0.70 18.81
N LEU A 133 -4.40 -0.06 17.84
CA LEU A 133 -4.26 1.39 17.63
C LEU A 133 -4.82 2.19 18.80
N ASP A 134 -5.97 1.81 19.34
CA ASP A 134 -6.59 2.50 20.48
C ASP A 134 -5.75 2.34 21.76
N ARG A 135 -5.07 1.20 21.92
CA ARG A 135 -4.13 0.96 23.01
C ARG A 135 -2.83 1.76 22.89
N LEU A 136 -2.25 1.83 21.68
CA LEU A 136 -0.93 2.43 21.43
C LEU A 136 -0.99 3.93 21.17
N TYR A 137 -2.07 4.39 20.56
CA TYR A 137 -2.28 5.75 20.08
C TYR A 137 -3.68 6.23 20.51
N PRO A 138 -3.93 6.38 21.82
CA PRO A 138 -5.24 6.82 22.31
C PRO A 138 -5.58 8.20 21.74
N VAL A 139 -6.83 8.38 21.33
CA VAL A 139 -7.36 9.69 20.95
C VAL A 139 -7.54 10.48 22.25
N GLY A 140 -6.89 11.63 22.36
CA GLY A 140 -6.99 12.52 23.51
C GLY A 140 -8.32 13.24 23.61
#